data_AF-A0A835A9C4-F1
#
_entry.id   AF-A0A835A9C4-F1
#
_cell.length_a   1.000
_cell.length_b   1.000
_cell.length_c   1.000
_cell.angle_alpha   90.00
_cell.angle_beta   90.00
_cell.angle_gamma   90.00
#
_symmetry.space_group_name_H-M   'P 1'
#
loop_
_entity.id
_entity.type
_entity.pdbx_description
1 polymer ?
#
loop_
_entity_poly.entity_id
_entity_poly.type
_entity_poly.pdbx_seq_one_letter_code
_entity_poly.pdbx_strand_id
1 'polypeptide(L)'
;MLMMPIQLLQHREVLGGFQKKLAMKGVEVVEFDMLNPRDVMSYCYDRGYLSVLWECGGTLAASAISASVIHKVCAFVAPKIIGGSDAPTPVGELGMSQMTQAINFIDVSYEQIDRDMLMSGFIQPIPDLSPVIPSMDEIPSVDPEVSPYETNIISFYKTWDTFGAFSNFSPYPIHMPDENGEYFTWPTVEHYYQAHKFVGVDNPQARTIVQDIKLAKSPEEAARIGRTRQKEFPELVRTDWEATKVDVMYRAIKCKFSTYPSLTNMLLSTAGSVLVESSPHDLFWGGGREGEGLNYLGRLLMQLRSEIRGTFPSMLRRERCSLISR
;
A
#
# COMPACT_ATOMS: atom_id res chain seq x y z
N MET A 1 23.03 -2.32 -41.53
CA MET A 1 22.75 -3.32 -40.49
C MET A 1 22.85 -2.59 -39.16
N LEU A 2 21.73 -2.20 -38.57
CA LEU A 2 21.73 -1.60 -37.23
C LEU A 2 22.27 -2.67 -36.28
N MET A 3 23.50 -2.48 -35.77
CA MET A 3 23.99 -3.33 -34.68
C MET A 3 23.07 -3.07 -33.48
N MET A 4 22.38 -4.11 -33.02
CA MET A 4 21.68 -4.03 -31.74
C MET A 4 22.75 -3.85 -30.65
N PRO A 5 22.68 -2.77 -29.85
CA PRO A 5 23.67 -2.55 -28.80
C PRO A 5 23.57 -3.67 -27.76
N ILE A 6 24.71 -4.27 -27.41
CA ILE A 6 24.78 -5.28 -26.35
C ILE A 6 25.17 -4.57 -25.06
N GLN A 7 24.36 -4.75 -24.02
CA GLN A 7 24.59 -4.18 -22.70
C GLN A 7 24.82 -5.29 -21.68
N LEU A 8 25.79 -5.10 -20.80
CA LEU A 8 26.02 -5.92 -19.62
C LEU A 8 25.67 -5.10 -18.39
N LEU A 9 24.63 -5.51 -17.65
CA LEU A 9 24.24 -4.91 -16.38
C LEU A 9 24.86 -5.72 -15.24
N GLN A 10 25.56 -5.07 -14.32
CA GLN A 10 26.28 -5.73 -13.24
C GLN A 10 26.27 -4.92 -11.94
N HIS A 11 26.58 -5.58 -10.83
CA HIS A 11 26.85 -4.91 -9.56
C HIS A 11 28.20 -4.19 -9.58
N ARG A 12 28.32 -3.06 -8.87
CA ARG A 12 29.51 -2.19 -8.84
C ARG A 12 30.78 -2.85 -8.30
N GLU A 13 30.65 -3.92 -7.52
CA GLU A 13 31.78 -4.62 -6.87
C GLU A 13 32.47 -5.70 -7.75
N VAL A 14 32.12 -5.82 -9.04
CA VAL A 14 32.69 -6.85 -9.91
C VAL A 14 34.08 -6.42 -10.45
N LEU A 15 35.10 -7.29 -10.31
CA LEU A 15 36.51 -7.03 -10.66
C LEU A 15 36.77 -6.72 -12.15
N GLY A 16 37.52 -5.64 -12.42
CA GLY A 16 37.60 -4.94 -13.72
C GLY A 16 38.34 -5.59 -14.90
N GLY A 17 38.87 -6.80 -14.78
CA GLY A 17 39.65 -7.44 -15.85
C GLY A 17 38.80 -7.92 -17.04
N PHE A 18 37.58 -8.40 -16.77
CA PHE A 18 36.68 -8.97 -17.77
C PHE A 18 35.86 -7.89 -18.49
N GLN A 19 35.43 -6.85 -17.77
CA GLN A 19 34.65 -5.71 -18.31
C GLN A 19 35.43 -4.96 -19.39
N LYS A 20 36.73 -4.74 -19.18
CA LYS A 20 37.60 -4.10 -20.19
C LYS A 20 37.64 -4.88 -21.50
N LYS A 21 37.64 -6.22 -21.44
CA LYS A 21 37.61 -7.08 -22.64
C LYS A 21 36.27 -6.99 -23.37
N LEU A 22 35.16 -6.83 -22.64
CA LEU A 22 33.83 -6.67 -23.22
C LEU A 22 33.65 -5.29 -23.86
N ALA A 23 34.10 -4.23 -23.18
CA ALA A 23 34.10 -2.87 -23.72
C ALA A 23 34.91 -2.78 -25.04
N MET A 24 36.05 -3.46 -25.13
CA MET A 24 36.83 -3.56 -26.38
C MET A 24 36.08 -4.25 -27.53
N LYS A 25 35.06 -5.06 -27.23
CA LYS A 25 34.18 -5.70 -28.22
C LYS A 25 32.91 -4.89 -28.51
N GLY A 26 32.81 -3.66 -27.98
CA GLY A 26 31.65 -2.78 -28.17
C GLY A 26 30.47 -3.09 -27.27
N VAL A 27 30.65 -3.88 -26.21
CA VAL A 27 29.62 -4.10 -25.19
C VAL A 27 29.65 -2.96 -24.19
N GLU A 28 28.50 -2.31 -24.00
CA GLU A 28 28.34 -1.29 -22.96
C GLU A 28 28.19 -1.96 -21.60
N VAL A 29 29.01 -1.57 -20.62
CA VAL A 29 28.95 -2.09 -19.26
C VAL A 29 28.29 -1.03 -18.38
N VAL A 30 27.19 -1.40 -17.73
CA VAL A 30 26.41 -0.53 -16.84
C VAL A 30 26.48 -1.10 -15.44
N GLU A 31 26.84 -0.26 -14.48
CA GLU A 31 27.01 -0.63 -13.09
C GLU A 31 25.83 -0.13 -12.26
N PHE A 32 25.28 -1.03 -11.45
CA PHE A 32 24.23 -0.74 -10.48
C PHE A 32 24.77 -0.95 -9.07
N ASP A 33 24.35 -0.10 -8.13
CA ASP A 33 24.62 -0.28 -6.71
C ASP A 33 23.84 -1.48 -6.15
N MET A 34 22.67 -1.80 -6.70
CA MET A 34 21.95 -3.05 -6.46
C MET A 34 21.33 -3.52 -7.78
N LEU A 35 21.60 -4.76 -8.20
CA LEU A 35 21.06 -5.28 -9.46
C LEU A 35 19.74 -6.02 -9.19
N ASN A 36 18.62 -5.33 -9.37
CA ASN A 36 17.28 -5.91 -9.27
C ASN A 36 16.41 -5.55 -10.49
N PRO A 37 15.33 -6.30 -10.76
CA PRO A 37 14.50 -6.07 -11.96
C PRO A 37 13.87 -4.67 -12.03
N ARG A 38 13.54 -4.04 -10.90
CA ARG A 38 12.91 -2.71 -10.90
C ARG A 38 13.89 -1.63 -11.37
N ASP A 39 15.13 -1.66 -10.87
CA ASP A 39 16.16 -0.70 -11.26
C ASP A 39 16.58 -0.89 -12.72
N VAL A 40 16.65 -2.14 -13.18
CA VAL A 40 16.90 -2.46 -14.60
C VAL A 40 15.81 -1.88 -15.49
N MET A 41 14.54 -2.01 -15.09
CA MET A 41 13.42 -1.48 -15.87
C MET A 41 13.35 0.06 -15.83
N SER A 42 13.68 0.70 -14.71
CA SER A 42 13.83 2.15 -14.62
C SER A 42 14.93 2.66 -15.55
N TYR A 43 16.08 1.99 -15.54
CA TYR A 43 17.18 2.29 -16.47
C TYR A 43 16.76 2.13 -17.94
N CYS A 44 16.00 1.07 -18.27
CA CYS A 44 15.47 0.87 -19.60
C CYS A 44 14.52 2.01 -20.01
N TYR A 45 13.67 2.46 -19.09
CA TYR A 45 12.76 3.58 -19.30
C TYR A 45 13.53 4.89 -19.57
N ASP A 46 14.55 5.20 -18.78
CA ASP A 46 15.39 6.40 -18.95
C ASP A 46 16.15 6.40 -20.28
N ARG A 47 16.45 5.20 -20.81
CA ARG A 47 17.03 4.99 -22.14
C ARG A 47 16.01 5.11 -23.28
N GLY A 48 14.72 5.27 -22.97
CA GLY A 48 13.64 5.37 -23.94
C GLY A 48 13.14 4.02 -24.46
N TYR A 49 13.44 2.91 -23.79
CA TYR A 49 12.89 1.60 -24.15
C TYR A 49 11.45 1.48 -23.65
N LEU A 50 10.51 1.43 -24.58
CA LEU A 50 9.07 1.38 -24.27
C LEU A 50 8.55 -0.05 -24.03
N SER A 51 9.29 -1.05 -24.51
CA SER A 51 8.91 -2.46 -24.40
C SER A 51 10.14 -3.31 -24.18
N VAL A 52 10.10 -4.16 -23.16
CA VAL A 52 11.17 -5.11 -22.84
C VAL A 52 10.59 -6.51 -22.87
N LEU A 53 11.26 -7.41 -23.58
CA LEU A 53 10.94 -8.83 -23.62
C LEU A 53 11.85 -9.58 -22.65
N TRP A 54 11.26 -10.32 -21.72
CA TRP A 54 11.97 -10.97 -20.62
C TRP A 54 11.96 -12.51 -20.80
N GLU A 55 13.00 -13.06 -21.44
CA GLU A 55 13.08 -14.50 -21.82
C GLU A 55 14.02 -15.35 -20.95
N CYS A 56 14.51 -14.80 -19.84
CA CYS A 56 15.51 -15.48 -19.01
C CYS A 56 14.97 -16.77 -18.33
N GLY A 57 15.86 -17.50 -17.65
CA GLY A 57 15.48 -18.68 -16.86
C GLY A 57 14.60 -18.39 -15.63
N GLY A 58 14.05 -19.46 -15.04
CA GLY A 58 13.02 -19.40 -14.00
C GLY A 58 13.36 -18.53 -12.79
N THR A 59 14.62 -18.46 -12.36
CA THR A 59 15.04 -17.61 -11.22
C THR A 59 14.85 -16.12 -11.50
N LEU A 60 15.30 -15.66 -12.67
CA LEU A 60 15.18 -14.24 -13.05
C LEU A 60 13.73 -13.91 -13.43
N ALA A 61 12.99 -14.86 -14.02
CA ALA A 61 11.56 -14.70 -14.28
C ALA A 61 10.78 -14.54 -12.96
N ALA A 62 11.04 -15.40 -11.97
CA ALA A 62 10.43 -15.29 -10.64
C ALA A 62 10.78 -13.97 -9.97
N SER A 63 12.05 -13.53 -10.02
CA SER A 63 12.46 -12.25 -9.47
C SER A 63 11.73 -11.06 -10.13
N ALA A 64 11.57 -11.07 -11.46
CA ALA A 64 10.87 -10.01 -12.18
C ALA A 64 9.35 -9.99 -11.90
N ILE A 65 8.74 -11.17 -11.81
CA ILE A 65 7.34 -11.32 -11.42
C ILE A 65 7.13 -10.78 -9.99
N SER A 66 7.98 -11.18 -9.04
CA SER A 66 7.93 -10.70 -7.65
C SER A 66 8.21 -9.21 -7.51
N ALA A 67 8.96 -8.61 -8.45
CA ALA A 67 9.20 -7.16 -8.48
C ALA A 67 8.04 -6.36 -9.11
N SER A 68 6.99 -7.04 -9.59
CA SER A 68 5.83 -6.47 -10.26
C SER A 68 6.18 -5.66 -11.52
N VAL A 69 7.23 -6.06 -12.25
CA VAL A 69 7.64 -5.38 -13.50
C VAL A 69 7.12 -6.09 -14.76
N ILE A 70 6.55 -7.29 -14.61
CA ILE A 70 6.00 -8.09 -15.70
C ILE A 70 4.51 -7.79 -15.86
N HIS A 71 4.14 -7.30 -17.04
CA HIS A 71 2.76 -6.93 -17.37
C HIS A 71 2.02 -8.07 -18.07
N LYS A 72 2.67 -8.65 -19.09
CA LYS A 72 2.12 -9.69 -19.95
C LYS A 72 3.02 -10.92 -19.91
N VAL A 73 2.39 -12.10 -19.82
CA VAL A 73 3.06 -13.40 -19.89
C VAL A 73 2.69 -14.07 -21.20
N CYS A 74 3.69 -14.66 -21.85
CA CYS A 74 3.53 -15.53 -23.01
C CYS A 74 4.22 -16.87 -22.70
N ALA A 75 3.43 -17.94 -22.56
CA ALA A 75 3.91 -19.28 -22.25
C ALA A 75 3.72 -20.20 -23.45
N PHE A 76 4.82 -20.74 -23.97
CA PHE A 76 4.83 -21.73 -25.04
C PHE A 76 4.93 -23.13 -24.45
N VAL A 77 3.95 -23.97 -24.75
CA VAL A 77 3.87 -25.37 -24.29
C VAL A 77 4.00 -26.30 -25.48
N ALA A 78 5.14 -26.98 -25.58
CA ALA A 78 5.36 -28.00 -26.59
C ALA A 78 4.72 -29.35 -26.18
N PRO A 79 4.30 -30.20 -27.14
CA PRO A 79 3.73 -31.52 -26.87
C PRO A 79 4.84 -32.53 -26.55
N LYS A 80 5.61 -32.26 -25.48
CA LYS A 80 6.76 -33.06 -25.04
C LYS A 80 6.76 -33.14 -23.51
N ILE A 81 7.20 -34.29 -22.99
CA ILE A 81 7.27 -34.55 -21.54
C ILE A 81 8.72 -34.90 -21.20
N ILE A 82 9.31 -34.19 -20.24
CA ILE A 82 10.68 -34.44 -19.77
C ILE A 82 10.66 -35.01 -18.34
N GLY A 83 9.92 -34.38 -17.43
CA GLY A 83 9.88 -34.76 -16.01
C GLY A 83 11.19 -34.47 -15.26
N GLY A 84 11.23 -34.77 -13.95
CA GLY A 84 12.40 -34.59 -13.08
C GLY A 84 12.17 -33.58 -11.96
N SER A 85 12.56 -33.94 -10.74
CA SER A 85 12.46 -33.07 -9.54
C SER A 85 13.37 -31.85 -9.62
N ASP A 86 14.53 -32.00 -10.25
CA ASP A 86 15.54 -30.95 -10.39
C ASP A 86 15.54 -30.32 -11.81
N ALA A 87 14.52 -30.63 -12.61
CA ALA A 87 14.38 -30.06 -13.95
C ALA A 87 14.07 -28.55 -13.86
N PRO A 88 14.72 -27.69 -14.68
CA PRO A 88 14.42 -26.26 -14.68
C PRO A 88 12.95 -25.97 -14.99
N THR A 89 12.32 -25.14 -14.14
CA THR A 89 10.94 -24.69 -14.34
C THR A 89 10.91 -23.33 -15.05
N PRO A 90 9.82 -23.01 -15.80
CA PRO A 90 9.68 -21.71 -16.47
C PRO A 90 9.67 -20.52 -15.49
N VAL A 91 9.15 -20.72 -14.28
CA VAL A 91 9.16 -19.76 -13.17
C VAL A 91 9.70 -20.49 -11.95
N GLY A 92 10.71 -19.90 -11.31
CA GLY A 92 11.29 -20.42 -10.07
C GLY A 92 10.42 -20.12 -8.85
N GLU A 93 11.03 -20.19 -7.67
CA GLU A 93 10.34 -19.99 -6.40
C GLU A 93 9.76 -18.57 -6.26
N LEU A 94 8.44 -18.49 -6.08
CA LEU A 94 7.71 -17.26 -5.74
C LEU A 94 7.32 -17.19 -4.26
N GLY A 95 7.61 -18.23 -3.47
CA GLY A 95 7.30 -18.27 -2.03
C GLY A 95 5.81 -18.47 -1.70
N MET A 96 5.01 -18.94 -2.67
CA MET A 96 3.60 -19.27 -2.49
C MET A 96 3.47 -20.65 -1.83
N SER A 97 2.71 -20.73 -0.74
CA SER A 97 2.44 -21.97 -0.01
C SER A 97 0.99 -22.45 -0.14
N GLN A 98 0.08 -21.58 -0.59
CA GLN A 98 -1.33 -21.90 -0.80
C GLN A 98 -1.77 -21.50 -2.21
N MET A 99 -2.67 -22.26 -2.82
CA MET A 99 -3.19 -21.97 -4.17
C MET A 99 -3.94 -20.64 -4.25
N THR A 100 -4.51 -20.16 -3.13
CA THR A 100 -5.14 -18.84 -3.02
C THR A 100 -4.14 -17.68 -3.22
N GLN A 101 -2.84 -17.94 -3.12
CA GLN A 101 -1.76 -16.97 -3.35
C GLN A 101 -1.26 -16.99 -4.80
N ALA A 102 -1.75 -17.92 -5.64
CA ALA A 102 -1.31 -18.03 -7.02
C ALA A 102 -1.67 -16.77 -7.81
N ILE A 103 -0.76 -16.33 -8.67
CA ILE A 103 -1.01 -15.18 -9.55
C ILE A 103 -2.01 -15.58 -10.62
N ASN A 104 -3.12 -14.84 -10.70
CA ASN A 104 -4.11 -15.02 -11.75
C ASN A 104 -3.75 -14.22 -12.99
N PHE A 105 -4.08 -14.78 -14.15
CA PHE A 105 -4.03 -14.06 -15.42
C PHE A 105 -5.41 -13.57 -15.83
N ILE A 106 -5.47 -12.41 -16.48
CA ILE A 106 -6.65 -11.88 -17.16
C ILE A 106 -6.41 -11.75 -18.65
N ASP A 107 -7.51 -11.61 -19.39
CA ASP A 107 -7.54 -11.56 -20.86
C ASP A 107 -6.71 -12.68 -21.48
N VAL A 108 -6.88 -13.88 -20.91
CA VAL A 108 -6.12 -15.06 -21.31
C VAL A 108 -6.57 -15.51 -22.70
N SER A 109 -5.63 -15.61 -23.63
CA SER A 109 -5.81 -16.19 -24.94
C SER A 109 -5.02 -17.49 -25.09
N TYR A 110 -5.56 -18.39 -25.90
CA TYR A 110 -4.91 -19.64 -26.28
C TYR A 110 -4.85 -19.71 -27.80
N GLU A 111 -3.66 -19.93 -28.33
CA GLU A 111 -3.40 -20.01 -29.77
C GLU A 111 -2.50 -21.21 -30.07
N GLN A 112 -2.86 -22.01 -31.08
CA GLN A 112 -1.98 -23.07 -31.55
C GLN A 112 -1.02 -22.51 -32.61
N ILE A 113 0.28 -22.65 -32.37
CA ILE A 113 1.34 -22.28 -33.31
C ILE A 113 2.09 -23.56 -33.68
N ASP A 114 1.89 -24.01 -34.92
CA ASP A 114 2.35 -25.31 -35.40
C ASP A 114 1.88 -26.47 -34.50
N ARG A 115 2.81 -27.06 -33.74
CA ARG A 115 2.56 -28.16 -32.80
C ARG A 115 2.49 -27.70 -31.35
N ASP A 116 2.85 -26.46 -31.08
CA ASP A 116 2.97 -25.91 -29.74
C ASP A 116 1.72 -25.06 -29.41
N MET A 117 1.43 -24.92 -28.12
CA MET A 117 0.33 -24.09 -27.62
C MET A 117 0.90 -22.83 -26.97
N LEU A 118 0.49 -21.67 -27.46
CA LEU A 118 0.73 -20.38 -26.83
C LEU A 118 -0.43 -20.05 -25.90
N MET A 119 -0.13 -19.87 -24.61
CA MET A 119 -1.01 -19.21 -23.66
C MET A 119 -0.46 -17.80 -23.42
N SER A 120 -1.29 -16.78 -23.61
CA SER A 120 -0.89 -15.40 -23.30
C SER A 120 -1.93 -14.70 -22.44
N GLY A 121 -1.53 -13.78 -21.57
CA GLY A 121 -2.43 -13.04 -20.69
C GLY A 121 -1.69 -12.02 -19.85
N PHE A 122 -2.41 -11.18 -19.12
CA PHE A 122 -1.85 -10.16 -18.25
C PHE A 122 -1.91 -10.59 -16.78
N ILE A 123 -0.89 -10.24 -15.98
CA ILE A 123 -0.86 -10.54 -14.53
C ILE A 123 -1.83 -9.62 -13.78
N GLN A 124 -2.55 -10.15 -12.79
CA GLN A 124 -3.37 -9.35 -11.88
C GLN A 124 -2.71 -9.08 -10.51
N PRO A 125 -2.81 -7.84 -9.99
CA PRO A 125 -3.24 -6.64 -10.72
C PRO A 125 -2.24 -6.29 -11.82
N ILE A 126 -2.70 -5.75 -12.96
CA ILE A 126 -1.76 -5.20 -13.95
C ILE A 126 -1.01 -4.12 -13.18
N PRO A 127 0.33 -4.19 -13.07
CA PRO A 127 1.10 -3.26 -12.24
C PRO A 127 0.85 -1.77 -12.56
N ASP A 128 0.27 -1.49 -13.73
CA ASP A 128 0.05 -0.13 -14.23
C ASP A 128 -1.34 0.12 -14.87
N LEU A 129 -2.31 -0.80 -14.76
CA LEU A 129 -3.66 -0.61 -15.36
C LEU A 129 -4.85 -0.85 -14.41
N SER A 130 -4.62 -0.93 -13.10
CA SER A 130 -5.69 -0.75 -12.11
C SER A 130 -5.52 0.62 -11.44
N PRO A 131 -6.26 1.66 -11.84
CA PRO A 131 -6.14 2.97 -11.22
C PRO A 131 -6.88 2.96 -9.88
N VAL A 132 -6.15 3.01 -8.76
CA VAL A 132 -6.50 3.83 -7.57
C VAL A 132 -5.24 4.32 -6.84
N ILE A 133 -4.18 4.64 -7.59
CA ILE A 133 -3.38 5.81 -7.18
C ILE A 133 -4.30 6.99 -7.54
N PRO A 134 -4.56 7.93 -6.62
CA PRO A 134 -5.24 9.17 -6.98
C PRO A 134 -4.48 9.72 -8.19
N SER A 135 -5.19 10.21 -9.21
CA SER A 135 -4.57 10.59 -10.50
C SER A 135 -3.29 11.39 -10.26
N MET A 136 -2.34 11.40 -11.20
CA MET A 136 -1.14 12.26 -11.13
C MET A 136 -1.47 13.74 -10.79
N ASP A 137 -2.73 14.16 -10.96
CA ASP A 137 -3.26 15.47 -10.57
C ASP A 137 -3.70 15.58 -9.09
N GLU A 138 -3.92 14.48 -8.38
CA GLU A 138 -4.41 14.43 -7.00
C GLU A 138 -3.31 14.22 -5.95
N ILE A 139 -2.14 13.65 -6.26
CA ILE A 139 -1.00 13.52 -5.31
C ILE A 139 -0.53 14.91 -4.82
N PRO A 140 -0.38 15.93 -5.69
CA PRO A 140 -0.11 17.30 -5.25
C PRO A 140 -1.27 17.92 -4.47
N SER A 141 -2.50 17.42 -4.65
CA SER A 141 -3.69 17.89 -3.92
C SER A 141 -3.88 17.27 -2.54
N VAL A 142 -3.02 16.32 -2.13
CA VAL A 142 -3.02 15.69 -0.80
C VAL A 142 -1.77 16.09 0.01
N ASP A 143 -0.61 16.20 -0.64
CA ASP A 143 0.61 16.80 -0.07
C ASP A 143 1.48 17.38 -1.21
N PRO A 144 1.56 18.71 -1.36
CA PRO A 144 2.29 19.34 -2.46
C PRO A 144 3.82 19.17 -2.38
N GLU A 145 4.37 18.62 -1.29
CA GLU A 145 5.81 18.35 -1.13
C GLU A 145 6.25 16.95 -1.59
N VAL A 146 5.31 16.05 -1.93
CA VAL A 146 5.66 14.70 -2.41
C VAL A 146 6.05 14.77 -3.89
N SER A 147 7.34 14.60 -4.19
CA SER A 147 7.84 14.44 -5.56
C SER A 147 7.38 13.09 -6.12
N PRO A 148 6.72 13.04 -7.29
CA PRO A 148 6.34 11.78 -7.93
C PRO A 148 7.54 10.98 -8.46
N TYR A 149 8.77 11.51 -8.34
CA TYR A 149 10.00 10.93 -8.90
C TYR A 149 11.01 10.43 -7.84
N GLU A 150 10.82 10.74 -6.56
CA GLU A 150 11.66 10.27 -5.44
C GLU A 150 10.77 9.98 -4.21
N THR A 151 10.11 8.82 -4.19
CA THR A 151 9.17 8.50 -3.11
C THR A 151 9.80 7.56 -2.09
N ASN A 152 10.35 8.12 -1.01
CA ASN A 152 10.68 7.31 0.17
C ASN A 152 9.38 6.78 0.79
N ILE A 153 9.24 5.45 0.88
CA ILE A 153 8.07 4.81 1.49
C ILE A 153 8.40 4.47 2.95
N ILE A 154 7.58 4.96 3.87
CA ILE A 154 7.63 4.62 5.30
C ILE A 154 6.44 3.71 5.61
N SER A 155 6.75 2.44 5.82
CA SER A 155 5.81 1.43 6.23
C SER A 155 5.68 1.37 7.75
N PHE A 156 4.44 1.29 8.26
CA PHE A 156 4.16 1.04 9.67
C PHE A 156 3.04 0.01 9.81
N TYR A 157 3.15 -0.89 10.78
CA TYR A 157 2.10 -1.88 11.04
C TYR A 157 2.01 -2.23 12.52
N LYS A 158 3.13 -2.61 13.15
CA LYS A 158 3.12 -3.03 14.54
C LYS A 158 3.35 -1.84 15.47
N THR A 159 2.65 -1.85 16.60
CA THR A 159 2.68 -0.75 17.57
C THR A 159 4.03 -0.57 18.27
N TRP A 160 4.92 -1.56 18.18
CA TRP A 160 6.28 -1.52 18.73
C TRP A 160 7.36 -1.09 17.72
N ASP A 161 6.99 -0.85 16.45
CA ASP A 161 7.93 -0.36 15.44
C ASP A 161 8.26 1.13 15.65
N THR A 162 9.30 1.63 14.97
CA THR A 162 9.73 3.03 15.02
C THR A 162 8.60 4.02 14.76
N PHE A 163 7.70 3.67 13.83
CA PHE A 163 6.50 4.43 13.48
C PHE A 163 5.21 3.75 13.97
N GLY A 164 5.30 2.81 14.92
CA GLY A 164 4.16 2.07 15.46
C GLY A 164 3.11 2.96 16.12
N ALA A 165 3.52 4.15 16.56
CA ALA A 165 2.62 5.19 17.04
C ALA A 165 1.70 5.77 15.95
N PHE A 166 1.89 5.44 14.66
CA PHE A 166 0.98 5.82 13.58
C PHE A 166 -0.25 4.90 13.50
N SER A 167 -0.14 3.66 14.00
CA SER A 167 -1.26 2.74 14.05
C SER A 167 -2.39 3.26 14.96
N ASN A 168 -3.64 3.06 14.56
CA ASN A 168 -4.84 3.30 15.39
C ASN A 168 -4.93 2.35 16.61
N PHE A 169 -4.14 1.27 16.62
CA PHE A 169 -4.03 0.33 17.74
C PHE A 169 -3.02 0.79 18.81
N SER A 170 -2.25 1.86 18.56
CA SER A 170 -1.28 2.35 19.54
C SER A 170 -1.96 2.82 20.84
N PRO A 171 -1.37 2.58 22.03
CA PRO A 171 -1.96 2.91 23.34
C PRO A 171 -1.81 4.40 23.68
N TYR A 172 -2.41 5.28 22.87
CA TYR A 172 -2.48 6.72 23.10
C TYR A 172 -3.93 7.12 23.31
N PRO A 173 -4.34 7.34 24.58
CA PRO A 173 -5.70 7.76 24.88
C PRO A 173 -6.08 9.08 24.19
N ILE A 174 -7.34 9.18 23.74
CA ILE A 174 -7.88 10.38 23.10
C ILE A 174 -9.11 10.89 23.82
N HIS A 175 -9.20 12.21 23.96
CA HIS A 175 -10.33 12.86 24.62
C HIS A 175 -11.33 13.35 23.57
N MET A 176 -12.41 12.60 23.37
CA MET A 176 -13.36 12.78 22.28
C MET A 176 -14.81 12.59 22.76
N PRO A 177 -15.80 13.25 22.14
CA PRO A 177 -17.20 13.10 22.52
C PRO A 177 -17.68 11.66 22.34
N ASP A 178 -18.57 11.22 23.22
CA ASP A 178 -19.22 9.92 23.20
C ASP A 178 -20.61 9.95 22.54
N GLU A 179 -21.40 8.88 22.69
CA GLU A 179 -22.75 8.78 22.14
C GLU A 179 -23.72 9.86 22.60
N ASN A 180 -23.49 10.47 23.76
CA ASN A 180 -24.33 11.52 24.34
C ASN A 180 -23.78 12.92 24.04
N GLY A 181 -22.65 13.02 23.34
CA GLY A 181 -21.92 14.27 23.12
C GLY A 181 -21.08 14.71 24.32
N GLU A 182 -20.98 13.89 25.37
CA GLU A 182 -20.12 14.16 26.52
C GLU A 182 -18.69 13.69 26.21
N TYR A 183 -17.68 14.43 26.68
CA TYR A 183 -16.31 14.04 26.42
C TYR A 183 -15.89 12.82 27.26
N PHE A 184 -15.30 11.84 26.59
CA PHE A 184 -14.79 10.62 27.18
C PHE A 184 -13.33 10.38 26.78
N THR A 185 -12.56 9.77 27.68
CA THR A 185 -11.18 9.36 27.40
C THR A 185 -11.17 7.94 26.83
N TRP A 186 -11.11 7.86 25.51
CA TRP A 186 -11.05 6.59 24.78
C TRP A 186 -9.64 6.01 24.88
N PRO A 187 -9.46 4.71 25.22
CA PRO A 187 -8.14 4.12 25.38
C PRO A 187 -7.26 4.18 24.12
N THR A 188 -7.88 4.03 22.94
CA THR A 188 -7.21 4.16 21.63
C THR A 188 -8.17 4.72 20.58
N VAL A 189 -7.63 5.12 19.43
CA VAL A 189 -8.40 5.47 18.23
C VAL A 189 -9.33 4.33 17.81
N GLU A 190 -8.87 3.08 17.90
CA GLU A 190 -9.69 1.90 17.56
C GLU A 190 -10.95 1.76 18.41
N HIS A 191 -10.89 2.07 19.72
CA HIS A 191 -12.07 2.03 20.59
C HIS A 191 -13.12 3.04 20.13
N TYR A 192 -12.67 4.28 19.87
CA TYR A 192 -13.54 5.34 19.37
C TYR A 192 -14.18 4.96 18.04
N TYR A 193 -13.39 4.48 17.09
CA TYR A 193 -13.84 4.13 15.75
C TYR A 193 -14.86 2.99 15.75
N GLN A 194 -14.61 1.92 16.51
CA GLN A 194 -15.52 0.77 16.56
C GLN A 194 -16.84 1.12 17.28
N ALA A 195 -16.79 1.93 18.35
CA ALA A 195 -17.98 2.38 19.04
C ALA A 195 -18.87 3.25 18.14
N HIS A 196 -18.25 4.15 17.35
CA HIS A 196 -18.96 5.11 16.49
C HIS A 196 -19.73 4.48 15.32
N LYS A 197 -19.58 3.18 15.08
CA LYS A 197 -20.47 2.39 14.21
C LYS A 197 -21.89 2.32 14.73
N PHE A 198 -22.07 2.30 16.05
CA PHE A 198 -23.35 2.03 16.72
C PHE A 198 -23.92 3.29 17.40
N VAL A 199 -23.15 4.38 17.45
CA VAL A 199 -23.58 5.67 17.99
C VAL A 199 -24.70 6.27 17.13
N GLY A 200 -25.74 6.80 17.79
CA GLY A 200 -26.87 7.47 17.14
C GLY A 200 -28.00 6.53 16.69
N VAL A 201 -27.83 5.21 16.84
CA VAL A 201 -28.89 4.23 16.57
C VAL A 201 -29.82 4.15 17.77
N ASP A 202 -31.12 4.39 17.56
CA ASP A 202 -32.14 4.33 18.63
C ASP A 202 -32.52 2.88 18.95
N ASN A 203 -31.56 2.13 19.50
CA ASN A 203 -31.75 0.76 19.94
C ASN A 203 -30.95 0.49 21.23
N PRO A 204 -31.57 -0.05 22.31
CA PRO A 204 -30.87 -0.37 23.55
C PRO A 204 -29.67 -1.31 23.37
N GLN A 205 -29.76 -2.26 22.43
CA GLN A 205 -28.67 -3.19 22.13
C GLN A 205 -27.47 -2.49 21.50
N ALA A 206 -27.69 -1.49 20.65
CA ALA A 206 -26.60 -0.67 20.08
C ALA A 206 -25.85 0.08 21.20
N ARG A 207 -26.58 0.61 22.20
CA ARG A 207 -25.97 1.26 23.38
C ARG A 207 -25.14 0.28 24.20
N THR A 208 -25.61 -0.95 24.41
CA THR A 208 -24.83 -1.99 25.09
C THR A 208 -23.54 -2.32 24.33
N ILE A 209 -23.60 -2.43 23.00
CA ILE A 209 -22.41 -2.68 22.17
C ILE A 209 -21.38 -1.56 22.32
N VAL A 210 -21.82 -0.29 22.34
CA VAL A 210 -20.92 0.86 22.57
C VAL A 210 -20.25 0.76 23.94
N GLN A 211 -21.00 0.41 24.99
CA GLN A 211 -20.46 0.24 26.35
C GLN A 211 -19.48 -0.94 26.44
N ASP A 212 -19.78 -2.07 25.79
CA ASP A 212 -18.86 -3.21 25.70
C ASP A 212 -17.53 -2.82 25.02
N ILE A 213 -17.60 -2.01 23.94
CA ILE A 213 -16.41 -1.51 23.24
C ILE A 213 -15.63 -0.52 24.12
N LYS A 214 -16.31 0.38 24.87
CA LYS A 214 -15.66 1.30 25.82
C LYS A 214 -14.90 0.56 26.91
N LEU A 215 -15.43 -0.58 27.38
CA LEU A 215 -14.87 -1.40 28.45
C LEU A 215 -13.84 -2.44 27.98
N ALA A 216 -13.61 -2.56 26.67
CA ALA A 216 -12.62 -3.49 26.12
C ALA A 216 -11.23 -3.21 26.70
N LYS A 217 -10.46 -4.28 26.98
CA LYS A 217 -9.15 -4.16 27.64
C LYS A 217 -8.03 -3.87 26.65
N SER A 218 -8.27 -4.07 25.36
CA SER A 218 -7.27 -3.89 24.31
C SER A 218 -7.92 -3.42 23.00
N PRO A 219 -7.17 -2.75 22.11
CA PRO A 219 -7.68 -2.34 20.80
C PRO A 219 -8.07 -3.53 19.92
N GLU A 220 -7.41 -4.68 20.06
CA GLU A 220 -7.79 -5.93 19.38
C GLU A 220 -9.14 -6.46 19.88
N GLU A 221 -9.40 -6.34 21.18
CA GLU A 221 -10.70 -6.70 21.75
C GLU A 221 -11.80 -5.76 21.26
N ALA A 222 -11.56 -4.44 21.25
CA ALA A 222 -12.49 -3.46 20.69
C ALA A 222 -12.78 -3.73 19.20
N ALA A 223 -11.75 -4.00 18.41
CA ALA A 223 -11.87 -4.35 16.99
C ALA A 223 -12.67 -5.65 16.79
N ARG A 224 -12.42 -6.67 17.61
CA ARG A 224 -13.13 -7.94 17.58
C ARG A 224 -14.61 -7.74 17.90
N ILE A 225 -14.94 -7.05 18.99
CA ILE A 225 -16.33 -6.77 19.38
C ILE A 225 -17.03 -6.01 18.26
N GLY A 226 -16.47 -4.89 17.79
CA GLY A 226 -17.10 -4.07 16.76
C GLY A 226 -17.33 -4.81 15.43
N ARG A 227 -16.34 -5.58 14.95
CA ARG A 227 -16.45 -6.38 13.72
C ARG A 227 -17.46 -7.52 13.85
N THR A 228 -17.43 -8.25 14.97
CA THR A 228 -18.39 -9.35 15.21
C THR A 228 -19.81 -8.81 15.29
N ARG A 229 -20.05 -7.74 16.06
CA ARG A 229 -21.39 -7.15 16.21
C ARG A 229 -21.93 -6.53 14.94
N GLN A 230 -21.07 -5.91 14.13
CA GLN A 230 -21.45 -5.42 12.80
C GLN A 230 -21.94 -6.55 11.88
N LYS A 231 -21.32 -7.75 11.97
CA LYS A 231 -21.72 -8.91 11.17
C LYS A 231 -22.99 -9.57 11.70
N GLU A 232 -23.14 -9.66 13.03
CA GLU A 232 -24.30 -10.27 13.68
C GLU A 232 -25.55 -9.39 13.58
N PHE A 233 -25.38 -8.07 13.71
CA PHE A 233 -26.47 -7.09 13.77
C PHE A 233 -26.19 -5.90 12.83
N PRO A 234 -26.17 -6.12 11.51
CA PRO A 234 -25.90 -5.05 10.54
C PRO A 234 -26.93 -3.90 10.62
N GLU A 235 -28.16 -4.18 11.06
CA GLU A 235 -29.22 -3.19 11.30
C GLU A 235 -28.94 -2.25 12.47
N LEU A 236 -28.02 -2.61 13.37
CA LEU A 236 -27.60 -1.78 14.49
C LEU A 236 -26.42 -0.86 14.15
N VAL A 237 -25.87 -0.97 12.94
CA VAL A 237 -24.86 -0.04 12.43
C VAL A 237 -25.57 1.18 11.85
N ARG A 238 -25.06 2.38 12.15
CA ARG A 238 -25.59 3.63 11.61
C ARG A 238 -25.65 3.60 10.08
N THR A 239 -26.74 4.12 9.53
CA THR A 239 -27.06 4.02 8.09
C THR A 239 -26.08 4.78 7.20
N ASP A 240 -25.44 5.83 7.72
CA ASP A 240 -24.46 6.66 7.05
C ASP A 240 -23.00 6.24 7.36
N TRP A 241 -22.78 5.05 7.95
CA TRP A 241 -21.45 4.61 8.37
C TRP A 241 -20.42 4.62 7.23
N GLU A 242 -20.79 4.07 6.07
CA GLU A 242 -19.88 3.98 4.93
C GLU A 242 -19.43 5.36 4.42
N ALA A 243 -20.29 6.37 4.54
CA ALA A 243 -19.98 7.74 4.17
C ALA A 243 -19.19 8.50 5.25
N THR A 244 -19.33 8.13 6.52
CA THR A 244 -18.78 8.88 7.67
C THR A 244 -17.53 8.24 8.29
N LYS A 245 -17.25 6.97 8.02
CA LYS A 245 -16.11 6.23 8.60
C LYS A 245 -14.76 6.93 8.42
N VAL A 246 -14.54 7.58 7.28
CA VAL A 246 -13.31 8.33 6.97
C VAL A 246 -13.17 9.55 7.87
N ASP A 247 -14.23 10.33 8.01
CA ASP A 247 -14.27 11.51 8.88
C ASP A 247 -14.11 11.14 10.37
N VAL A 248 -14.80 10.08 10.83
CA VAL A 248 -14.69 9.58 12.21
C VAL A 248 -13.25 9.19 12.53
N MET A 249 -12.59 8.44 11.63
CA MET A 249 -11.18 8.07 11.77
C MET A 249 -10.28 9.31 11.78
N TYR A 250 -10.49 10.23 10.84
CA TYR A 250 -9.68 11.44 10.71
C TYR A 250 -9.73 12.31 11.98
N ARG A 251 -10.93 12.54 12.52
CA ARG A 251 -11.10 13.31 13.77
C ARG A 251 -10.37 12.67 14.94
N ALA A 252 -10.42 11.34 15.06
CA ALA A 252 -9.74 10.60 16.13
C ALA A 252 -8.21 10.66 15.99
N ILE A 253 -7.68 10.47 14.77
CA ILE A 253 -6.25 10.63 14.47
C ILE A 253 -5.80 12.06 14.77
N LYS A 254 -6.53 13.07 14.28
CA LYS A 254 -6.21 14.47 14.52
C LYS A 254 -6.17 14.80 16.01
N CYS A 255 -7.13 14.30 16.80
CA CYS A 255 -7.13 14.43 18.26
C CYS A 255 -5.87 13.82 18.89
N LYS A 256 -5.54 12.56 18.52
CA LYS A 256 -4.35 11.86 19.00
C LYS A 256 -3.08 12.66 18.75
N PHE A 257 -2.80 13.05 17.51
CA PHE A 257 -1.56 13.76 17.18
C PHE A 257 -1.52 15.15 17.79
N SER A 258 -2.67 15.85 17.88
CA SER A 258 -2.75 17.16 18.55
C SER A 258 -2.51 17.09 20.07
N THR A 259 -2.84 15.95 20.69
CA THR A 259 -2.67 15.74 22.13
C THR A 259 -1.22 15.46 22.52
N TYR A 260 -0.46 14.78 21.65
CA TYR A 260 0.89 14.32 21.94
C TYR A 260 1.93 15.00 21.03
N PRO A 261 2.67 16.02 21.53
CA PRO A 261 3.66 16.75 20.74
C PRO A 261 4.75 15.86 20.14
N SER A 262 5.15 14.80 20.84
CA SER A 262 6.13 13.82 20.33
C SER A 262 5.63 13.11 19.07
N LEU A 263 4.34 12.79 18.98
CA LEU A 263 3.74 12.16 17.80
C LEU A 263 3.61 13.15 16.65
N THR A 264 3.24 14.40 16.95
CA THR A 264 3.26 15.49 15.96
C THR A 264 4.65 15.64 15.35
N ASN A 265 5.70 15.70 16.17
CA ASN A 265 7.07 15.82 15.68
C ASN A 265 7.49 14.59 14.84
N MET A 266 7.12 13.39 15.27
CA MET A 266 7.35 12.15 14.51
C MET A 266 6.62 12.16 13.16
N LEU A 267 5.39 12.69 13.10
CA LEU A 267 4.67 12.83 11.84
C LEU A 267 5.35 13.83 10.91
N LEU A 268 5.76 14.98 11.45
CA LEU A 268 6.46 16.03 10.69
C LEU A 268 7.83 15.57 10.17
N SER A 269 8.54 14.69 10.89
CA SER A 269 9.83 14.15 10.44
C SER A 269 9.71 13.22 9.22
N THR A 270 8.50 12.85 8.82
CA THR A 270 8.25 12.04 7.61
C THR A 270 7.98 12.87 6.36
N ALA A 271 8.13 14.20 6.42
CA ALA A 271 7.90 15.08 5.27
C ALA A 271 8.69 14.61 4.03
N GLY A 272 8.03 14.65 2.86
CA GLY A 272 8.58 14.12 1.60
C GLY A 272 8.44 12.60 1.43
N SER A 273 8.02 11.86 2.46
CA SER A 273 7.81 10.40 2.38
C SER A 273 6.32 10.04 2.29
N VAL A 274 6.02 8.93 1.61
CA VAL A 274 4.68 8.32 1.60
C VAL A 274 4.54 7.39 2.79
N LEU A 275 3.47 7.58 3.55
CA LEU A 275 3.14 6.75 4.71
C LEU A 275 2.23 5.61 4.27
N VAL A 276 2.60 4.36 4.57
CA VAL A 276 1.80 3.17 4.25
C VAL A 276 1.54 2.36 5.51
N GLU A 277 0.28 2.11 5.83
CA GLU A 277 -0.05 1.13 6.86
C GLU A 277 0.07 -0.28 6.27
N SER A 278 1.11 -1.03 6.61
CA SER A 278 1.41 -2.35 6.03
C SER A 278 0.64 -3.49 6.71
N SER A 279 -0.66 -3.31 6.93
CA SER A 279 -1.53 -4.40 7.37
C SER A 279 -1.79 -5.36 6.21
N PRO A 280 -1.45 -6.66 6.34
CA PRO A 280 -1.61 -7.64 5.27
C PRO A 280 -3.06 -8.10 5.09
N HIS A 281 -4.00 -7.60 5.91
CA HIS A 281 -5.39 -8.05 5.93
C HIS A 281 -6.40 -6.90 5.77
N ASP A 282 -5.99 -5.65 5.99
CA ASP A 282 -6.88 -4.49 5.87
C ASP A 282 -6.65 -3.80 4.53
N LEU A 283 -7.52 -4.09 3.56
CA LEU A 283 -7.44 -3.52 2.22
C LEU A 283 -8.02 -2.11 2.13
N PHE A 284 -8.68 -1.61 3.18
CA PHE A 284 -9.27 -0.27 3.17
C PHE A 284 -8.34 0.73 3.87
N TRP A 285 -8.00 0.47 5.12
CA TRP A 285 -7.13 1.35 5.89
C TRP A 285 -5.65 1.13 5.58
N GLY A 286 -5.28 -0.10 5.27
CA GLY A 286 -3.93 -0.52 4.97
C GLY A 286 -3.59 -0.60 3.49
N GLY A 287 -2.31 -0.84 3.22
CA GLY A 287 -1.74 -1.07 1.91
C GLY A 287 -1.86 -2.52 1.43
N GLY A 288 -2.43 -3.44 2.22
CA GLY A 288 -2.49 -4.85 1.85
C GLY A 288 -1.12 -5.53 1.89
N ARG A 289 -1.07 -6.81 1.50
CA ARG A 289 0.17 -7.61 1.56
C ARG A 289 1.10 -7.31 0.38
N GLU A 290 0.53 -6.99 -0.77
CA GLU A 290 1.17 -6.81 -2.07
C GLU A 290 0.97 -5.36 -2.60
N GLY A 291 0.46 -4.43 -1.79
CA GLY A 291 0.18 -3.05 -2.20
C GLY A 291 -1.23 -2.82 -2.74
N GLU A 292 -2.12 -3.82 -2.63
CA GLU A 292 -3.49 -3.82 -3.14
C GLU A 292 -4.49 -3.04 -2.27
N GLY A 293 -4.08 -2.63 -1.06
CA GLY A 293 -4.92 -1.87 -0.15
C GLY A 293 -4.96 -0.37 -0.45
N LEU A 294 -6.07 0.28 -0.14
CA LEU A 294 -6.33 1.69 -0.44
C LEU A 294 -5.48 2.66 0.40
N ASN A 295 -4.89 2.17 1.50
CA ASN A 295 -4.02 2.90 2.41
C ASN A 295 -4.66 4.21 2.91
N TYR A 296 -5.96 4.20 3.21
CA TYR A 296 -6.65 5.39 3.72
C TYR A 296 -6.02 5.93 5.00
N LEU A 297 -5.46 5.06 5.86
CA LEU A 297 -4.83 5.50 7.09
C LEU A 297 -3.57 6.32 6.81
N GLY A 298 -2.69 5.83 5.93
CA GLY A 298 -1.52 6.57 5.47
C GLY A 298 -1.88 7.92 4.84
N ARG A 299 -2.93 7.94 4.00
CA ARG A 299 -3.45 9.18 3.38
C ARG A 299 -3.92 10.20 4.41
N LEU A 300 -4.69 9.78 5.41
CA LEU A 300 -5.16 10.66 6.49
C LEU A 300 -4.00 11.25 7.32
N LEU A 301 -2.94 10.46 7.55
CA LEU A 301 -1.74 10.93 8.25
C LEU A 301 -0.97 11.95 7.42
N MET A 302 -0.82 11.72 6.10
CA MET A 302 -0.20 12.67 5.20
C MET A 302 -1.02 13.97 5.07
N GLN A 303 -2.35 13.87 4.98
CA GLN A 303 -3.24 15.04 5.03
C GLN A 303 -3.02 15.84 6.33
N LEU A 304 -3.01 15.17 7.48
CA LEU A 304 -2.76 15.81 8.76
C LEU A 304 -1.37 16.46 8.84
N ARG A 305 -0.34 15.81 8.28
CA ARG A 305 1.02 16.35 8.17
C ARG A 305 1.01 17.67 7.40
N SER A 306 0.34 17.72 6.25
CA SER A 306 0.21 18.93 5.43
C SER A 306 -0.57 20.03 6.15
N GLU A 307 -1.63 19.69 6.90
CA GLU A 307 -2.38 20.65 7.73
C GLU A 307 -1.50 21.28 8.82
N ILE A 308 -0.66 20.48 9.50
CA ILE A 308 0.20 20.97 10.58
C ILE A 308 1.33 21.87 10.02
N ARG A 309 1.88 21.54 8.85
CA ARG A 309 2.94 22.33 8.17
C ARG A 309 2.42 23.66 7.60
N GLY A 310 1.11 23.79 7.41
CA GLY A 310 0.51 24.98 6.81
C GLY A 310 0.58 25.01 5.29
N THR A 311 0.83 23.87 4.63
CA THR A 311 0.86 23.71 3.17
C THR A 311 -0.53 23.61 2.53
N PHE A 312 -1.60 23.50 3.34
CA PHE A 312 -2.99 23.72 2.89
C PHE A 312 -3.55 25.04 3.44
N PRO A 313 -4.19 25.88 2.59
CA PRO A 313 -5.04 26.93 3.11
C PRO A 313 -6.22 26.25 3.81
N SER A 314 -6.42 26.57 5.08
CA SER A 314 -7.55 26.11 5.89
C SER A 314 -8.88 26.42 5.19
N MET A 315 -9.41 25.48 4.39
CA MET A 315 -10.83 25.48 4.03
C MET A 315 -11.60 25.08 5.29
N LEU A 316 -11.82 26.05 6.17
CA LEU A 316 -12.82 26.18 7.25
C LEU A 316 -12.36 27.21 8.32
N ARG A 317 -11.81 28.36 7.89
CA ARG A 317 -11.73 29.58 8.72
C ARG A 317 -12.64 30.68 8.17
N ARG A 318 -13.92 30.36 8.03
CA ARG A 318 -15.10 31.23 7.81
C ARG A 318 -16.25 30.23 7.94
N GLU A 319 -16.99 30.11 9.02
CA GLU A 319 -17.74 31.04 9.88
C GLU A 319 -17.76 30.37 11.29
N ARG A 320 -17.79 30.98 12.48
CA ARG A 320 -18.32 32.24 13.00
C ARG A 320 -17.44 32.59 14.20
N CYS A 321 -16.78 33.74 14.17
CA CYS A 321 -16.31 34.41 15.38
C CYS A 321 -16.42 35.92 15.14
N SER A 322 -17.66 36.39 15.08
CA SER A 322 -18.05 37.79 15.24
C SER A 322 -19.56 37.82 15.30
N LEU A 323 -20.09 37.86 16.52
CA LEU A 323 -21.31 38.56 16.93
C LEU A 323 -21.67 38.16 18.37
N ILE A 324 -20.78 38.47 19.32
CA ILE A 324 -21.18 38.91 20.67
C ILE A 324 -20.16 39.96 21.12
N SER A 325 -20.44 41.22 20.81
CA SER A 325 -20.02 42.32 21.68
C SER A 325 -21.00 43.48 21.53
N ARG A 326 -21.59 43.84 22.67
CA ARG A 326 -22.56 44.93 22.95
C ARG A 326 -24.01 44.57 22.77
#